data_AF-A0A0A9QKU3-F1
#
_entry.id   AF-A0A0A9QKU3-F1
#
_cell.length_a   1.000
_cell.length_b   1.000
_cell.length_c   1.000
_cell.angle_alpha   90.00
_cell.angle_beta   90.00
_cell.angle_gamma   90.00
#
_symmetry.space_group_name_H-M   'P 1'
#
loop_
_entity.id
_entity.type
_entity.pdbx_description
1 polymer ?
#
loop_
_entity_poly.entity_id
_entity_poly.type
_entity_poly.pdbx_seq_one_letter_code
_entity_poly.pdbx_strand_id
1 'polypeptide(L)' 'MALEEVEIKNFKGAGHEINFLELLLRCAPLMERVTVKLSPPVFPCFR' A
#
# COMPACT_ATOMS: atom_id res chain seq x y z
N MET A 1 17.13 -13.17 -3.27
CA MET A 1 16.46 -12.13 -4.07
C MET A 1 15.60 -11.34 -3.10
N ALA A 2 15.86 -10.05 -2.94
CA ALA A 2 15.09 -9.18 -2.05
C ALA A 2 13.97 -8.48 -2.85
N LEU A 3 12.88 -8.11 -2.18
CA LEU A 3 11.81 -7.31 -2.78
C LEU A 3 12.23 -5.85 -2.73
N GLU A 4 12.64 -5.27 -3.86
CA GLU A 4 13.15 -3.89 -3.95
C GLU A 4 12.03 -2.87 -4.20
N GLU A 5 11.05 -3.20 -5.04
CA GLU A 5 10.01 -2.27 -5.48
C GLU A 5 8.60 -2.89 -5.53
N VAL A 6 7.60 -2.10 -5.11
CA VAL A 6 6.18 -2.47 -5.18
C VAL A 6 5.34 -1.33 -5.73
N GLU A 7 4.49 -1.62 -6.72
CA GLU A 7 3.45 -0.72 -7.20
C GLU A 7 2.06 -1.30 -6.88
N ILE A 8 1.26 -0.56 -6.12
CA ILE A 8 -0.14 -0.89 -5.80
C ILE A 8 -1.05 0.05 -6.59
N LYS A 9 -1.95 -0.52 -7.40
CA LYS A 9 -2.92 0.24 -8.21
C LYS A 9 -4.32 0.10 -7.62
N ASN A 10 -5.16 1.12 -7.84
CA ASN A 10 -6.55 1.16 -7.37
C ASN A 10 -6.71 0.94 -5.86
N PHE A 11 -5.80 1.51 -5.07
CA PHE A 11 -5.85 1.42 -3.61
C PHE A 11 -7.02 2.25 -3.06
N LYS A 12 -7.98 1.59 -2.43
CA LYS A 12 -9.18 2.20 -1.86
C LYS A 12 -8.91 2.76 -0.46
N GLY A 13 -7.91 2.22 0.25
CA GLY A 13 -7.60 2.63 1.62
C GLY A 13 -8.65 2.19 2.63
N ALA A 14 -9.32 1.06 2.36
CA ALA A 14 -10.34 0.50 3.24
C ALA A 14 -10.11 -0.99 3.50
N GLY A 15 -10.72 -1.50 4.58
CA GLY A 15 -10.58 -2.90 4.98
C GLY A 15 -9.12 -3.30 5.17
N HIS A 16 -8.74 -4.43 4.59
CA HIS A 16 -7.42 -5.03 4.78
C HIS A 16 -6.32 -4.46 3.87
N GLU A 17 -6.63 -3.50 3.00
CA GLU A 17 -5.61 -2.87 2.15
C GLU A 17 -4.60 -2.08 2.97
N ILE A 18 -5.05 -1.43 4.06
CA ILE A 18 -4.15 -0.74 4.99
C ILE A 18 -3.28 -1.75 5.75
N ASN A 19 -3.87 -2.87 6.22
CA ASN A 19 -3.12 -3.93 6.90
C ASN A 19 -2.05 -4.55 5.99
N PHE A 20 -2.34 -4.71 4.70
CA PHE A 20 -1.38 -5.19 3.73
C PHE A 20 -0.21 -4.21 3.57
N LEU A 21 -0.48 -2.91 3.46
CA LEU A 21 0.57 -1.89 3.38
C LEU A 21 1.43 -1.88 4.65
N GLU A 22 0.82 -2.00 5.83
CA GLU A 22 1.53 -2.10 7.11
C GLU A 22 2.43 -3.34 7.16
N LEU A 23 1.92 -4.51 6.75
CA LEU A 23 2.68 -5.76 6.71
C LEU A 23 3.86 -5.65 5.73
N LEU A 24 3.62 -5.07 4.56
CA LEU A 24 4.64 -4.88 3.54
C LEU A 24 5.82 -4.04 4.09
N LEU A 25 5.51 -2.94 4.76
CA LEU A 25 6.51 -2.07 5.39
C LEU A 25 7.25 -2.75 6.56
N ARG A 26 6.60 -3.67 7.27
CA ARG A 26 7.23 -4.42 8.38
C ARG A 26 8.11 -5.57 7.91
N CYS A 27 7.70 -6.29 6.87
CA CYS A 27 8.33 -7.53 6.47
C CYS A 27 9.38 -7.37 5.36
N ALA A 28 9.42 -6.22 4.68
CA ALA A 28 10.37 -5.96 3.61
C ALA A 28 11.33 -4.80 3.96
N PRO A 29 12.27 -5.00 4.91
CA PRO A 29 13.20 -3.95 5.35
C PRO A 29 14.20 -3.51 4.27
N LEU A 30 14.38 -4.31 3.22
CA LEU A 30 15.25 -4.00 2.08
C LEU A 30 14.50 -3.40 0.89
N MET A 31 13.19 -3.17 1.01
CA MET A 31 12.40 -2.57 -0.05
C MET A 31 12.69 -1.08 -0.12
N GLU A 32 13.12 -0.62 -1.29
CA GLU A 32 13.55 0.74 -1.52
C GLU A 32 12.36 1.67 -1.79
N ARG A 33 11.33 1.18 -2.49
CA ARG A 33 10.21 2.03 -2.91
C ARG A 33 8.86 1.29 -2.96
N VAL A 34 7.86 1.96 -2.40
CA VAL A 34 6.43 1.61 -2.57
C VAL A 34 5.72 2.77 -3.24
N THR A 35 5.06 2.49 -4.36
CA THR A 35 4.17 3.45 -5.03
C THR A 35 2.73 2.99 -4.86
N VAL A 36 1.87 3.85 -4.30
CA VAL A 36 0.45 3.57 -4.12
C VAL A 36 -0.37 4.54 -4.97
N LYS A 37 -1.15 4.02 -5.91
CA LYS A 37 -2.10 4.79 -6.73
C LYS A 37 -3.50 4.56 -6.20
N LEU A 38 -4.10 5.61 -5.66
CA LEU A 38 -5.44 5.56 -5.10
C LEU A 38 -6.50 5.31 -6.19
N SER A 39 -7.55 4.57 -5.86
CA SER A 39 -8.70 4.41 -6.76
C SER A 39 -9.52 5.71 -6.81
N PRO A 40 -9.87 6.23 -8.00
CA PRO A 40 -10.88 7.27 -8.12
C PRO A 40 -12.30 6.69 -7.94
N PRO A 41 -13.27 7.46 -7.41
CA PRO A 41 -13.11 8.69 -6.66
C PRO A 41 -12.60 8.40 -5.23
N VAL A 42 -11.62 9.18 -4.78
CA VAL A 42 -11.09 9.07 -3.42
C VAL A 42 -12.08 9.76 -2.48
N PHE A 43 -12.83 8.97 -1.71
CA PHE A 43 -13.67 9.51 -0.65
C PHE A 43 -12.86 9.57 0.64
N PRO A 44 -12.83 10.72 1.35
CA PRO A 44 -12.30 10.75 2.70
C PRO A 44 -13.09 9.77 3.56
N CYS A 45 -12.40 8.78 4.11
CA CYS A 45 -12.98 7.88 5.10
C CYS A 45 -13.09 8.67 6.41
N PHE A 46 -14.25 9.23 6.69
CA PHE A 46 -14.59 9.76 8.01
C PHE A 46 -14.78 8.55 8.94
N ARG A 47 -13.83 8.35 9.85
CA ARG A 47 -13.99 7.41 10.98
C ARG A 47 -14.81 8.06 12.09
#